data_AF-A0A662KNU4-F1
#
_entry.id   AF-A0A662KNU4-F1
#
_cell.length_a   1.000
_cell.length_b   1.000
_cell.length_c   1.000
_cell.angle_alpha   90.00
_cell.angle_beta   90.00
_cell.angle_gamma   90.00
#
_symmetry.space_group_name_H-M   'P 1'
#
loop_
_entity.id
_entity.type
_entity.pdbx_description
1 polymer ?
#
loop_
_entity_poly.entity_id
_entity_poly.type
_entity_poly.pdbx_seq_one_letter_code
_entity_poly.pdbx_strand_id
1 'polypeptide(L)'
;MNLSIKDNTGCCTLVLWDDDMDLVGDAIQIGTMVKVVNGYTKRRNNEIEINVGKWGSIEIEPEDAPKIVEKDENLIEGTLIKKEPTRAFFNDDGEFDFVRDIWLKISEETKKITVWGEHTKTIQSINVGETILIRDFYKKNGDIHVNSHSTITTKS
;
A
#
# COMPACT_ATOMS: atom_id res chain seq x y z
N MET A 1 1.94 11.40 -13.44
CA MET A 1 0.84 11.12 -12.47
C MET A 1 1.13 9.81 -11.74
N ASN A 2 0.68 9.64 -10.49
CA ASN A 2 0.87 8.40 -9.74
C ASN A 2 -0.48 7.68 -9.56
N LEU A 3 -0.53 6.40 -9.93
CA LEU A 3 -1.69 5.53 -9.78
C LEU A 3 -1.37 4.40 -8.79
N SER A 4 -2.32 4.04 -7.93
CA SER A 4 -2.20 2.81 -7.13
C SER A 4 -2.69 1.64 -7.95
N ILE A 5 -1.85 0.64 -8.16
CA ILE A 5 -2.18 -0.60 -8.88
C ILE A 5 -2.05 -1.80 -7.93
N LYS A 6 -2.81 -2.85 -8.21
CA LYS A 6 -2.87 -4.07 -7.39
C LYS A 6 -2.93 -5.31 -8.28
N ASP A 7 -2.24 -6.36 -7.84
CA ASP A 7 -2.37 -7.71 -8.38
C ASP A 7 -2.66 -8.72 -7.25
N ASN A 8 -2.57 -10.01 -7.56
CA ASN A 8 -2.80 -11.09 -6.60
C ASN A 8 -1.69 -11.20 -5.52
N THR A 9 -0.60 -10.44 -5.64
CA THR A 9 0.57 -10.47 -4.75
C THR A 9 0.65 -9.23 -3.86
N GLY A 10 0.16 -8.07 -4.30
CA GLY A 10 0.16 -6.86 -3.50
C GLY A 10 -0.22 -5.60 -4.28
N CYS A 11 0.12 -4.45 -3.68
CA CYS A 11 -0.12 -3.13 -4.25
C CYS A 11 1.20 -2.38 -4.43
N CYS A 12 1.29 -1.56 -5.47
CA CYS A 12 2.39 -0.63 -5.67
C CYS A 12 1.94 0.62 -6.44
N THR A 13 2.82 1.60 -6.56
CA THR A 13 2.56 2.81 -7.34
C THR A 13 3.04 2.62 -8.78
N LEU A 14 2.18 2.93 -9.74
CA LEU A 14 2.52 3.13 -11.15
C LEU A 14 2.71 4.62 -11.42
N VAL A 15 3.89 4.99 -11.91
CA VAL A 15 4.25 6.36 -12.28
C VAL A 15 4.12 6.51 -13.80
N LEU A 16 3.17 7.35 -14.19
CA LEU A 16 2.90 7.74 -15.57
C LEU A 16 3.64 9.03 -15.92
N TRP A 17 4.18 9.08 -17.13
CA TRP A 17 4.84 10.25 -17.72
C TRP A 17 3.92 10.96 -18.69
N ASP A 18 4.30 12.16 -19.13
CA ASP A 18 3.45 13.10 -19.89
C ASP A 18 2.65 12.43 -21.01
N ASP A 19 3.28 11.58 -21.84
CA ASP A 19 2.63 10.90 -22.97
C ASP A 19 1.51 9.89 -22.55
N ASP A 20 1.57 9.35 -21.34
CA ASP A 20 0.60 8.39 -20.81
C ASP A 20 -0.50 9.05 -19.97
N MET A 21 -0.36 10.34 -19.64
CA MET A 21 -1.29 11.03 -18.74
C MET A 21 -2.67 11.22 -19.37
N ASP A 22 -2.73 11.41 -20.69
CA ASP A 22 -3.99 11.58 -21.42
C ASP A 22 -4.86 10.32 -21.40
N LEU A 23 -4.29 9.14 -21.10
CA LEU A 23 -5.04 7.89 -20.94
C LEU A 23 -5.89 7.88 -19.67
N VAL A 24 -5.53 8.67 -18.66
CA VAL A 24 -6.19 8.65 -17.35
C VAL A 24 -7.49 9.45 -17.40
N GLY A 25 -8.59 8.83 -16.94
CA GLY A 25 -9.93 9.41 -16.96
C GLY A 25 -10.75 8.95 -18.17
N ASP A 26 -10.13 8.92 -19.35
CA ASP A 26 -10.80 8.47 -20.57
C ASP A 26 -10.75 6.94 -20.72
N ALA A 27 -9.54 6.35 -20.72
CA ALA A 27 -9.35 4.92 -20.94
C ALA A 27 -8.97 4.15 -19.68
N ILE A 28 -8.23 4.78 -18.76
CA ILE A 28 -7.83 4.20 -17.47
C ILE A 28 -8.68 4.80 -16.36
N GLN A 29 -9.48 3.94 -15.72
CA GLN A 29 -10.33 4.25 -14.58
C GLN A 29 -10.11 3.25 -13.44
N ILE A 30 -10.72 3.50 -12.28
CA ILE A 30 -10.67 2.54 -11.16
C ILE A 30 -11.31 1.23 -11.62
N GLY A 31 -10.54 0.14 -11.50
CA GLY A 31 -10.95 -1.21 -11.92
C GLY A 31 -10.49 -1.60 -13.31
N THR A 32 -9.92 -0.69 -14.12
CA THR A 32 -9.34 -1.01 -15.42
C THR A 32 -8.12 -1.91 -15.25
N MET A 33 -8.08 -3.02 -16.01
CA MET A 33 -6.89 -3.88 -16.08
C MET A 33 -5.84 -3.23 -16.98
N VAL A 34 -4.62 -3.10 -16.47
CA VAL A 34 -3.49 -2.55 -17.23
C VAL A 34 -2.30 -3.50 -17.19
N LYS A 35 -1.58 -3.58 -18.30
CA LYS A 35 -0.32 -4.32 -18.42
C LYS A 35 0.78 -3.37 -18.83
N VAL A 36 1.77 -3.24 -17.96
CA VAL A 36 2.95 -2.41 -18.20
C VAL A 36 4.01 -3.26 -18.89
N VAL A 37 4.39 -2.88 -20.09
CA VAL A 37 5.43 -3.56 -20.88
C VAL A 37 6.70 -2.73 -20.83
N ASN A 38 7.84 -3.38 -20.56
CA ASN A 38 9.17 -2.76 -20.55
C ASN A 38 9.33 -1.54 -19.60
N GLY A 39 8.56 -1.52 -18.51
CA GLY A 39 8.76 -0.59 -17.41
C GLY A 39 9.96 -0.97 -16.53
N TYR A 40 10.38 -0.06 -15.66
CA TYR A 40 11.43 -0.28 -14.68
C TYR A 40 10.95 0.03 -13.26
N THR A 41 11.52 -0.67 -12.28
CA THR A 41 11.22 -0.44 -10.86
C THR A 41 12.17 0.60 -10.27
N LYS A 42 11.63 1.48 -9.43
CA LYS A 42 12.40 2.37 -8.56
C LYS A 42 11.88 2.21 -7.12
N ARG A 43 12.74 2.47 -6.13
CA ARG A 43 12.29 2.63 -4.75
C ARG A 43 12.13 4.11 -4.42
N ARG A 44 11.06 4.42 -3.71
CA ARG A 44 10.81 5.74 -3.15
C ARG A 44 10.00 5.60 -1.87
N ASN A 45 10.40 6.29 -0.80
CA ASN A 45 9.76 6.22 0.52
C ASN A 45 9.61 4.78 1.02
N ASN A 46 10.62 3.92 0.78
CA ASN A 46 10.57 2.48 1.10
C ASN A 46 9.49 1.66 0.36
N GLU A 47 8.84 2.23 -0.63
CA GLU A 47 7.85 1.57 -1.49
C GLU A 47 8.45 1.30 -2.86
N ILE A 48 7.91 0.30 -3.56
CA ILE A 48 8.27 0.00 -4.94
C ILE A 48 7.35 0.83 -5.83
N GLU A 49 7.94 1.55 -6.78
CA GLU A 49 7.25 2.25 -7.85
C GLU A 49 7.62 1.59 -9.19
N ILE A 50 6.62 1.34 -10.03
CA ILE A 50 6.81 0.94 -11.43
C ILE A 50 6.74 2.22 -12.26
N ASN A 51 7.76 2.44 -13.09
CA ASN A 51 7.82 3.55 -14.02
C ASN A 51 7.75 2.99 -15.45
N VAL A 52 6.88 3.54 -16.30
CA VAL A 52 6.77 3.12 -17.70
C VAL A 52 8.07 3.45 -18.45
N GLY A 53 8.53 4.69 -18.34
CA GLY A 53 9.76 5.15 -18.99
C GLY A 53 9.65 5.27 -20.50
N LYS A 54 10.69 5.82 -21.13
CA LYS A 54 10.71 6.15 -22.57
C LYS A 54 10.45 4.98 -23.52
N TRP A 55 10.79 3.76 -23.10
CA TRP A 55 10.66 2.55 -23.93
C TRP A 55 9.57 1.60 -23.42
N GLY A 56 8.82 2.03 -22.41
CA GLY A 56 7.68 1.27 -21.90
C GLY A 56 6.40 1.62 -22.64
N SER A 57 5.38 0.82 -22.41
CA SER A 57 4.02 1.10 -22.86
C SER A 57 3.00 0.51 -21.89
N ILE A 58 1.77 1.01 -21.96
CA ILE A 58 0.64 0.49 -21.21
C ILE A 58 -0.36 -0.11 -22.19
N GLU A 59 -0.65 -1.40 -22.02
CA GLU A 59 -1.75 -2.08 -22.67
C GLU A 59 -2.97 -2.05 -21.75
N ILE A 60 -4.11 -1.59 -22.27
CA ILE A 60 -5.37 -1.43 -21.52
C ILE A 60 -6.28 -2.61 -21.83
N GLU A 61 -6.88 -3.19 -20.80
CA GLU A 61 -7.72 -4.39 -20.88
C GLU A 61 -7.08 -5.51 -21.72
N PRO A 62 -5.85 -5.95 -21.38
CA PRO A 62 -5.14 -6.96 -22.15
C PRO A 62 -5.88 -8.29 -22.11
N GLU A 63 -5.97 -8.97 -23.26
CA GLU A 63 -6.71 -10.24 -23.38
C GLU A 63 -6.13 -11.36 -22.47
N ASP A 64 -4.84 -11.27 -22.15
CA ASP A 64 -4.12 -12.21 -21.29
C ASP A 64 -4.09 -11.80 -19.80
N ALA A 65 -4.93 -10.84 -19.39
CA ALA A 65 -5.04 -10.40 -18.00
C ALA A 65 -5.34 -11.59 -17.06
N PRO A 66 -4.56 -11.76 -15.97
CA PRO A 66 -4.91 -12.75 -14.96
C PRO A 66 -6.19 -12.34 -14.24
N LYS A 67 -6.98 -13.33 -13.80
CA LYS A 67 -8.10 -13.05 -12.90
C LYS A 67 -7.56 -12.52 -11.57
N ILE A 68 -8.00 -11.33 -11.20
CA ILE A 68 -7.77 -10.77 -9.88
C ILE A 68 -8.73 -11.45 -8.91
N VAL A 69 -8.16 -12.11 -7.90
CA VAL A 69 -8.93 -12.74 -6.83
C VAL A 69 -8.97 -11.75 -5.67
N GLU A 70 -10.13 -11.18 -5.40
CA GLU A 70 -10.34 -10.45 -4.16
C GLU A 70 -10.26 -11.42 -3.00
N LYS A 71 -9.10 -11.46 -2.34
CA LYS A 71 -8.91 -12.23 -1.12
C LYS A 71 -9.27 -11.36 0.08
N ASP A 72 -10.27 -11.79 0.84
CA ASP A 72 -10.57 -11.27 2.19
C ASP A 72 -9.40 -11.48 3.18
N GLU A 73 -8.39 -12.29 2.81
CA GLU A 73 -7.21 -12.60 3.63
C GLU A 73 -6.31 -11.38 3.95
N ASN A 74 -6.53 -10.24 3.28
CA ASN A 74 -5.82 -8.99 3.53
C ASN A 74 -6.59 -8.02 4.43
N LEU A 75 -7.51 -8.52 5.25
CA LEU A 75 -8.18 -7.76 6.30
C LEU A 75 -7.68 -8.18 7.69
N ILE A 76 -7.30 -7.19 8.51
CA ILE A 76 -7.10 -7.35 9.95
C ILE A 76 -8.18 -6.54 10.65
N GLU A 77 -8.97 -7.21 11.49
CA GLU A 77 -9.81 -6.55 12.49
C GLU A 77 -9.19 -6.80 13.87
N GLY A 78 -8.92 -5.74 14.62
CA GLY A 78 -8.32 -5.87 15.94
C GLY A 78 -8.48 -4.63 16.81
N THR A 79 -8.44 -4.85 18.12
CA THR A 79 -8.50 -3.76 19.11
C THR A 79 -7.10 -3.22 19.35
N LEU A 80 -6.92 -1.90 19.22
CA LEU A 80 -5.65 -1.24 19.51
C LEU A 80 -5.35 -1.31 21.00
N ILE A 81 -4.28 -2.01 21.39
CA ILE A 81 -3.89 -2.14 22.80
C ILE A 81 -2.67 -1.29 23.17
N LYS A 82 -1.83 -0.93 22.18
CA LYS A 82 -0.61 -0.15 22.41
C LYS A 82 -0.19 0.57 21.12
N LYS A 83 0.30 1.80 21.27
CA LYS A 83 0.98 2.56 20.20
C LYS A 83 2.27 3.17 20.74
N GLU A 84 3.37 2.98 20.02
CA GLU A 84 4.65 3.64 20.32
C GLU A 84 4.68 5.05 19.73
N PRO A 85 5.60 5.93 20.17
CA PRO A 85 5.84 7.20 19.51
C PRO A 85 6.21 7.03 18.03
N THR A 86 5.88 8.02 17.20
CA THR A 86 6.38 8.05 15.81
C THR A 86 7.87 8.33 15.82
N ARG A 87 8.63 7.60 15.00
CA ARG A 87 10.06 7.80 14.79
C ARG A 87 10.37 8.00 13.32
N ALA A 88 11.43 8.74 13.03
CA ALA A 88 12.01 8.79 11.69
C ALA A 88 12.75 7.47 11.42
N PHE A 89 12.69 7.01 10.18
CA PHE A 89 13.40 5.86 9.65
C PHE A 89 14.14 6.29 8.39
N PHE A 90 15.43 5.97 8.31
CA PHE A 90 16.28 6.27 7.17
C PHE A 90 16.63 4.95 6.49
N ASN A 91 16.53 4.90 5.17
CA ASN A 91 16.91 3.73 4.39
C ASN A 91 18.34 3.86 3.83
N ASP A 92 18.86 2.77 3.30
CA ASP A 92 20.22 2.69 2.76
C ASP A 92 20.42 3.61 1.54
N ASP A 93 19.33 4.00 0.87
CA ASP A 93 19.31 4.90 -0.28
C ASP A 93 19.30 6.39 0.13
N GLY A 94 19.37 6.69 1.44
CA GLY A 94 19.40 8.06 1.97
C GLY A 94 18.03 8.74 2.03
N GLU A 95 16.96 8.05 1.69
CA GLU A 95 15.59 8.53 1.90
C GLU A 95 15.18 8.31 3.35
N PHE A 96 14.17 9.07 3.79
CA PHE A 96 13.58 8.90 5.11
C PHE A 96 12.06 8.84 5.02
N ASP A 97 11.46 8.15 5.98
CA ASP A 97 10.03 8.10 6.20
C ASP A 97 9.71 8.04 7.70
N PHE A 98 8.45 8.20 8.07
CA PHE A 98 7.97 8.06 9.43
C PHE A 98 7.39 6.68 9.67
N VAL A 99 7.67 6.13 10.85
CA VAL A 99 7.17 4.81 11.24
C VAL A 99 6.70 4.80 12.69
N ARG A 100 5.68 4.00 12.97
CA ARG A 100 5.15 3.74 14.31
C ARG A 100 4.78 2.26 14.44
N ASP A 101 5.20 1.66 15.55
CA ASP A 101 4.76 0.31 15.90
C ASP A 101 3.51 0.37 16.77
N ILE A 102 2.52 -0.46 16.44
CA ILE A 102 1.31 -0.66 17.24
C ILE A 102 1.11 -2.13 17.53
N TRP A 103 0.31 -2.43 18.56
CA TRP A 103 -0.13 -3.77 18.88
C TRP A 103 -1.64 -3.82 18.82
N LEU A 104 -2.15 -4.80 18.08
CA LEU A 104 -3.57 -5.10 17.99
C LEU A 104 -3.83 -6.43 18.69
N LYS A 105 -4.86 -6.48 19.52
CA LYS A 105 -5.47 -7.73 19.97
C LYS A 105 -6.40 -8.23 18.86
N ILE A 106 -6.09 -9.38 18.29
CA ILE A 106 -6.82 -10.03 17.20
C ILE A 106 -7.25 -11.40 17.73
N SER A 107 -8.55 -11.57 17.99
CA SER A 107 -9.05 -12.76 18.69
C SER A 107 -8.28 -12.97 20.01
N GLU A 108 -7.66 -14.12 20.22
CA GLU A 108 -6.82 -14.46 21.39
C GLU A 108 -5.34 -14.10 21.24
N GLU A 109 -4.93 -13.58 20.08
CA GLU A 109 -3.53 -13.23 19.80
C GLU A 109 -3.30 -11.72 19.89
N THR A 110 -2.06 -11.33 20.19
CA THR A 110 -1.61 -9.95 20.03
C THR A 110 -0.57 -9.89 18.91
N LYS A 111 -0.78 -9.02 17.93
CA LYS A 111 0.15 -8.84 16.81
C LYS A 111 0.71 -7.44 16.76
N LYS A 112 2.03 -7.34 16.52
CA LYS A 112 2.72 -6.09 16.21
C LYS A 112 2.45 -5.73 14.75
N ILE A 113 2.06 -4.49 14.49
CA ILE A 113 1.87 -3.91 13.17
C ILE A 113 2.80 -2.70 13.04
N THR A 114 3.58 -2.67 11.96
CA THR A 114 4.47 -1.55 11.63
C THR A 114 3.76 -0.61 10.68
N VAL A 115 3.46 0.60 11.12
CA VAL A 115 2.69 1.60 10.35
C VAL A 115 3.62 2.66 9.82
N TRP A 116 3.52 2.96 8.52
CA TRP A 116 4.39 3.88 7.80
C TRP A 116 3.66 5.17 7.36
N GLY A 117 4.43 6.22 7.11
CA GLY A 117 4.00 7.45 6.46
C GLY A 117 2.81 8.14 7.14
N GLU A 118 1.84 8.57 6.31
CA GLU A 118 0.67 9.33 6.76
C GLU A 118 -0.21 8.55 7.75
N HIS A 119 -0.24 7.22 7.67
CA HIS A 119 -1.01 6.40 8.61
C HIS A 119 -0.49 6.48 10.05
N THR A 120 0.77 6.89 10.25
CA THR A 120 1.27 7.17 11.61
C THR A 120 0.47 8.29 12.29
N LYS A 121 -0.01 9.28 11.52
CA LYS A 121 -0.89 10.36 11.99
C LYS A 121 -2.30 9.84 12.22
N THR A 122 -2.84 9.03 11.30
CA THR A 122 -4.15 8.38 11.47
C THR A 122 -4.23 7.61 12.78
N ILE A 123 -3.23 6.76 13.06
CA ILE A 123 -3.11 6.01 14.32
C ILE A 123 -2.91 6.91 15.54
N GLN A 124 -2.35 8.10 15.38
CA GLN A 124 -2.16 9.02 16.52
C GLN A 124 -3.49 9.44 17.13
N SER A 125 -4.48 9.68 16.26
CA SER A 125 -5.82 10.15 16.66
C SER A 125 -6.71 9.04 17.22
N ILE A 126 -6.34 7.76 17.03
CA ILE A 126 -7.12 6.60 17.48
C ILE A 126 -6.72 6.25 18.93
N ASN A 127 -7.70 6.07 19.81
CA ASN A 127 -7.44 5.73 21.22
C ASN A 127 -7.17 4.24 21.40
N VAL A 128 -6.38 3.92 22.43
CA VAL A 128 -6.24 2.54 22.90
C VAL A 128 -7.61 2.06 23.40
N GLY A 129 -7.99 0.85 23.00
CA GLY A 129 -9.32 0.26 23.23
C GLY A 129 -10.25 0.32 22.02
N GLU A 130 -9.97 1.14 21.01
CA GLU A 130 -10.76 1.19 19.79
C GLU A 130 -10.48 0.01 18.86
N THR A 131 -11.51 -0.47 18.17
CA THR A 131 -11.37 -1.52 17.15
C THR A 131 -11.11 -0.88 15.79
N ILE A 132 -10.06 -1.35 15.11
CA ILE A 132 -9.67 -0.86 13.79
C ILE A 132 -9.69 -2.00 12.78
N LEU A 133 -10.03 -1.64 11.54
CA LEU A 133 -9.94 -2.49 10.37
C LEU A 133 -8.80 -1.99 9.49
N ILE A 134 -7.86 -2.87 9.17
CA ILE A 134 -6.72 -2.61 8.29
C ILE A 134 -6.86 -3.49 7.05
N ARG A 135 -6.89 -2.87 5.87
CA ARG A 135 -6.90 -3.54 4.56
C ARG A 135 -5.63 -3.28 3.79
N ASP A 136 -5.32 -4.21 2.88
CA ASP A 136 -4.18 -4.11 1.94
C ASP A 136 -2.85 -3.86 2.65
N PHE A 137 -2.65 -4.56 3.78
CA PHE A 137 -1.35 -4.67 4.43
C PHE A 137 -0.46 -5.65 3.67
N TYR A 138 0.85 -5.58 3.89
CA TYR A 138 1.81 -6.54 3.34
C TYR A 138 2.67 -7.16 4.43
N LYS A 139 3.24 -8.33 4.16
CA LYS A 139 4.16 -9.03 5.07
C LYS A 139 5.59 -8.84 4.58
N LYS A 140 6.50 -8.48 5.49
CA LYS A 140 7.94 -8.39 5.22
C LYS A 140 8.68 -9.02 6.40
N ASN A 141 9.51 -10.02 6.14
CA ASN A 141 10.25 -10.76 7.18
C ASN A 141 9.36 -11.33 8.30
N GLY A 142 8.11 -11.72 7.97
CA GLY A 142 7.13 -12.21 8.93
C GLY A 142 6.37 -11.12 9.70
N ASP A 143 6.83 -9.87 9.66
CA ASP A 143 6.14 -8.72 10.24
C ASP A 143 5.06 -8.18 9.30
N ILE A 144 4.00 -7.62 9.89
CA ILE A 144 2.90 -6.97 9.15
C ILE A 144 3.21 -5.48 9.04
N HIS A 145 3.11 -4.96 7.82
CA HIS A 145 3.37 -3.57 7.50
C HIS A 145 2.16 -2.93 6.82
N VAL A 146 1.94 -1.66 7.16
CA VAL A 146 0.84 -0.83 6.66
C VAL A 146 1.42 0.43 6.09
N ASN A 147 1.13 0.75 4.83
CA ASN A 147 1.76 1.82 4.08
C ASN A 147 0.75 2.64 3.28
N SER A 148 1.20 3.46 2.33
CA SER A 148 0.34 4.40 1.59
C SER A 148 -0.82 3.73 0.83
N HIS A 149 -0.64 2.47 0.44
CA HIS A 149 -1.64 1.67 -0.28
C HIS A 149 -2.64 0.95 0.63
N SER A 150 -2.37 0.91 1.94
CA SER A 150 -3.26 0.30 2.92
C SER A 150 -4.39 1.25 3.31
N THR A 151 -5.51 0.70 3.78
CA THR A 151 -6.62 1.48 4.36
C THR A 151 -6.77 1.16 5.84
N ILE A 152 -6.87 2.18 6.69
CA ILE A 152 -7.19 2.06 8.11
C ILE A 152 -8.54 2.74 8.37
N THR A 153 -9.47 2.01 8.99
CA THR A 153 -10.77 2.55 9.40
C THR A 153 -11.05 2.16 10.85
N THR A 154 -11.72 3.03 11.61
CA THR A 154 -12.24 2.69 12.94
C THR A 154 -13.64 2.13 12.80
N LYS A 155 -13.98 1.12 13.61
CA LYS A 155 -15.37 0.63 13.70
C LYS A 155 -16.14 1.59 14.58
N SER A 156 -17.17 2.23 14.00
CA SER A 156 -18.12 3.09 14.74
C SER A 156 -18.95 2.29 15.73
#